data_AF-A0A1J5DAZ3-F1
#
_entry.id   AF-A0A1J5DAZ3-F1
#
_cell.length_a   1.000
_cell.length_b   1.000
_cell.length_c   1.000
_cell.angle_alpha   90.00
_cell.angle_beta   90.00
_cell.angle_gamma   90.00
#
_symmetry.space_group_name_H-M   'P 1'
#
loop_
_entity.id
_entity.type
_entity.pdbx_description
1 polymer ?
#
loop_
_entity_poly.entity_id
_entity_poly.type
_entity_poly.pdbx_seq_one_letter_code
_entity_poly.pdbx_strand_id
1 'polypeptide(L)'
;MLDRNESQSGLIPSPSISSVLFTIASGAPGIQEFWEKISEIDSGLKKYYLSNLDSQPILEGQGDGLLVISWEHHCIESFQAYQPIRLKGFARRHDGMNSLIELADLPFQISDEWHIIDHHFEESRH
;
A
#
# COMPACT_ATOMS: atom_id res chain seq x y z
N MET A 1 -21.74 1.28 2.44
CA MET A 1 -21.44 1.49 1.01
C MET A 1 -20.46 2.63 0.97
N LEU A 2 -19.17 2.36 0.76
CA LEU A 2 -18.23 3.40 0.36
C LEU A 2 -18.80 4.07 -0.90
N ASP A 3 -18.69 5.39 -1.01
CA ASP A 3 -19.06 6.06 -2.24
C ASP A 3 -18.26 5.43 -3.38
N ARG A 4 -18.95 4.94 -4.43
CA ARG A 4 -18.32 4.26 -5.58
C ARG A 4 -17.24 5.12 -6.26
N ASN A 5 -17.18 6.41 -5.95
CA ASN A 5 -16.20 7.36 -6.46
C ASN A 5 -14.83 7.31 -5.74
N GLU A 6 -14.70 6.61 -4.62
CA GLU A 6 -13.46 6.54 -3.85
C GLU A 6 -12.79 5.16 -3.88
N SER A 7 -13.46 4.13 -4.40
CA SER A 7 -12.86 2.80 -4.53
C SER A 7 -11.97 2.73 -5.77
N GLN A 8 -10.65 2.66 -5.59
CA GLN A 8 -9.70 2.46 -6.68
C GLN A 8 -8.97 1.12 -6.51
N SER A 9 -8.79 0.38 -7.61
CA SER A 9 -8.00 -0.85 -7.67
C SER A 9 -7.05 -0.79 -8.86
N GLY A 10 -5.89 -1.41 -8.72
CA GLY A 10 -4.86 -1.47 -9.75
C GLY A 10 -3.60 -2.17 -9.24
N LEU A 11 -2.67 -2.45 -10.15
CA LEU A 11 -1.45 -3.16 -9.80
C LEU A 11 -0.41 -2.23 -9.18
N ILE A 12 0.22 -2.70 -8.10
CA ILE A 12 1.42 -2.11 -7.51
C ILE A 12 2.55 -3.15 -7.51
N PRO A 13 3.80 -2.76 -7.82
CA PRO A 13 4.93 -3.67 -7.69
C PRO A 13 5.18 -4.03 -6.21
N SER A 14 5.50 -5.30 -5.93
CA SER A 14 5.82 -5.78 -4.57
C SER A 14 6.85 -4.91 -3.82
N PRO A 15 7.96 -4.43 -4.43
CA PRO A 15 8.91 -3.54 -3.76
C PRO A 15 8.28 -2.23 -3.27
N SER A 16 7.28 -1.71 -4.00
CA SER A 16 6.60 -0.45 -3.70
C SER A 16 5.55 -0.56 -2.59
N ILE A 17 5.25 -1.76 -2.07
CA ILE A 17 4.35 -1.93 -0.91
C ILE A 17 4.90 -1.19 0.31
N SER A 18 6.22 -1.19 0.51
CA SER A 18 6.85 -0.44 1.61
C SER A 18 6.62 1.08 1.48
N SER A 19 6.66 1.61 0.25
CA SER A 19 6.34 3.00 -0.05
C SER A 19 4.88 3.33 0.29
N VAL A 20 3.95 2.44 -0.06
CA VAL A 20 2.52 2.58 0.27
C VAL A 20 2.32 2.64 1.80
N LEU A 21 2.92 1.72 2.55
CA LEU A 21 2.83 1.70 4.02
C LEU A 21 3.46 2.95 4.66
N PHE A 22 4.61 3.41 4.13
CA PHE A 22 5.22 4.67 4.56
C PHE A 22 4.29 5.86 4.33
N THR A 23 3.64 5.93 3.16
CA THR A 23 2.71 7.01 2.84
C THR A 23 1.48 6.99 3.75
N ILE A 24 0.95 5.81 4.10
CA ILE A 24 -0.13 5.70 5.10
C ILE A 24 0.37 6.20 6.46
N ALA A 25 1.55 5.76 6.90
CA ALA A 25 2.16 6.19 8.16
C ALA A 25 2.38 7.72 8.23
N SER A 26 2.58 8.38 7.08
CA SER A 26 2.69 9.84 6.99
C SER A 26 1.36 10.60 7.20
N GLY A 27 0.25 9.89 7.44
CA GLY A 27 -1.06 10.46 7.72
C GLY A 27 -1.70 11.09 6.48
N ALA A 28 -1.67 10.43 5.33
CA ALA A 28 -2.49 10.84 4.20
C ALA A 28 -3.98 10.60 4.55
N PRO A 29 -4.86 11.62 4.52
CA PRO A 29 -6.26 11.49 4.93
C PRO A 29 -7.15 10.77 3.90
N GLY A 30 -6.65 10.57 2.67
CA GLY A 30 -7.40 9.95 1.58
C GLY A 30 -6.54 9.72 0.34
N ILE A 31 -7.18 9.27 -0.73
CA ILE A 31 -6.49 8.81 -1.95
C ILE A 31 -5.79 9.96 -2.70
N GLN A 32 -6.37 11.16 -2.71
CA GLN A 32 -5.77 12.29 -3.43
C GLN A 32 -4.42 12.67 -2.80
N GLU A 33 -4.41 12.93 -1.50
CA GLU A 33 -3.22 13.29 -0.73
C GLU A 33 -2.22 12.13 -0.66
N PHE A 34 -2.72 10.88 -0.65
CA PHE A 34 -1.87 9.70 -0.75
C PHE A 34 -1.00 9.75 -2.01
N TRP A 35 -1.62 10.02 -3.18
CA TRP A 35 -0.87 10.09 -4.44
C TRP A 35 0.08 11.28 -4.53
N GLU A 36 -0.18 12.36 -3.80
CA GLU A 36 0.74 13.49 -3.71
C GLU A 36 1.94 13.12 -2.84
N LYS A 37 1.71 12.61 -1.63
CA LYS A 37 2.77 12.24 -0.68
C LYS A 37 3.64 11.08 -1.16
N ILE A 38 3.06 10.09 -1.86
CA ILE A 38 3.85 8.94 -2.32
C ILE A 38 4.93 9.36 -3.33
N SER A 39 4.75 10.49 -4.01
CA SER A 39 5.75 11.00 -4.96
C SER A 39 7.07 11.41 -4.30
N GLU A 40 7.07 11.66 -2.98
CA GLU A 40 8.27 11.96 -2.20
C GLU A 40 9.16 10.74 -1.96
N ILE A 41 8.60 9.52 -2.10
CA ILE A 41 9.30 8.25 -1.86
C ILE A 41 9.35 7.36 -3.10
N ASP A 42 8.31 7.36 -3.93
CA ASP A 42 8.21 6.59 -5.18
C ASP A 42 7.45 7.41 -6.24
N SER A 43 8.20 8.24 -6.96
CA SER A 43 7.65 9.23 -7.89
C SER A 43 7.01 8.61 -9.15
N GLY A 44 7.37 7.36 -9.51
CA GLY A 44 6.78 6.69 -10.66
C GLY A 44 5.58 5.82 -10.34
N LEU A 45 5.35 5.49 -9.06
CA LEU A 45 4.28 4.55 -8.68
C LEU A 45 2.90 5.01 -9.13
N LYS A 46 2.58 6.31 -9.01
CA LYS A 46 1.28 6.84 -9.47
C LYS A 46 1.07 6.59 -10.96
N LYS A 47 2.10 6.84 -11.79
CA LYS A 47 2.03 6.63 -13.23
C LYS A 47 1.90 5.15 -13.58
N TYR A 48 2.65 4.29 -12.89
CA TYR A 48 2.54 2.83 -13.04
C TYR A 48 1.13 2.35 -12.70
N TYR A 49 0.61 2.75 -11.54
CA TYR A 49 -0.72 2.40 -11.08
C TYR A 49 -1.81 2.82 -12.07
N LEU A 50 -1.79 4.09 -12.52
CA LEU A 50 -2.75 4.61 -13.48
C LEU A 50 -2.73 3.87 -14.83
N SER A 51 -1.57 3.34 -15.23
CA SER A 51 -1.44 2.52 -16.46
C SER A 51 -1.92 1.08 -16.28
N ASN A 52 -2.09 0.63 -15.04
CA ASN A 52 -2.49 -0.73 -14.66
C ASN A 52 -3.73 -0.71 -13.74
N LEU A 53 -4.63 0.25 -13.97
CA LEU A 53 -5.90 0.32 -13.24
C LEU A 53 -6.75 -0.89 -13.56
N ASP A 54 -7.38 -1.42 -12.53
CA ASP A 54 -8.43 -2.40 -12.68
C ASP A 54 -9.71 -1.68 -13.15
N SER A 55 -10.18 -2.05 -14.34
CA SER A 55 -11.40 -1.50 -14.94
C SER A 55 -12.68 -1.95 -14.21
N GLN A 56 -12.61 -3.00 -13.39
CA GLN A 56 -13.73 -3.56 -12.65
C GLN A 56 -13.28 -3.85 -11.21
N PRO A 57 -13.05 -2.82 -10.38
CA PRO A 57 -12.59 -3.00 -9.01
C PRO A 57 -13.59 -3.86 -8.23
N ILE A 58 -13.22 -5.11 -7.95
CA ILE A 58 -13.95 -5.98 -7.04
C ILE A 58 -13.27 -5.90 -5.68
N LEU A 59 -13.94 -5.31 -4.70
CA LEU A 59 -13.50 -5.25 -3.30
C LEU A 59 -13.79 -6.56 -2.56
N GLU A 60 -13.51 -7.70 -3.19
CA GLU A 60 -13.60 -9.00 -2.54
C GLU A 60 -12.18 -9.48 -2.25
N GLY A 61 -11.88 -9.66 -0.97
CA GLY A 61 -10.60 -10.11 -0.44
C GLY A 61 -10.27 -11.57 -0.76
N GLN A 62 -10.34 -11.99 -2.02
CA GLN A 62 -10.15 -13.39 -2.41
C GLN A 62 -9.00 -13.61 -3.39
N GLY A 63 -8.31 -12.53 -3.80
CA GLY A 63 -7.17 -12.60 -4.72
C GLY A 63 -5.82 -12.65 -4.01
N ASP A 64 -5.01 -13.66 -4.30
CA ASP A 64 -3.59 -13.68 -3.93
C ASP A 64 -2.90 -12.39 -4.43
N GLY A 65 -2.17 -11.72 -3.55
CA GLY A 65 -1.49 -10.47 -3.90
C GLY A 65 -2.36 -9.22 -3.83
N LEU A 66 -3.55 -9.27 -3.22
CA LEU A 66 -4.37 -8.09 -2.94
C LEU A 66 -3.89 -7.34 -1.69
N LEU A 67 -3.97 -6.01 -1.74
CA LEU A 67 -3.82 -5.12 -0.59
C LEU A 67 -5.02 -4.16 -0.57
N VAL A 68 -5.82 -4.22 0.49
CA VAL A 68 -7.00 -3.37 0.69
C VAL A 68 -6.67 -2.30 1.72
N ILE A 69 -6.95 -1.04 1.40
CA ILE A 69 -6.75 0.09 2.32
C ILE A 69 -8.08 0.81 2.47
N SER A 70 -8.57 0.89 3.71
CA SER A 70 -9.76 1.65 4.08
C SER A 70 -9.36 2.76 5.04
N TRP A 71 -9.34 4.01 4.56
CA TRP A 71 -9.13 5.18 5.42
C TRP A 71 -10.29 5.41 6.38
N GLU A 72 -11.53 5.19 5.93
CA GLU A 72 -12.73 5.33 6.77
C GLU A 72 -12.66 4.42 8.00
N HIS A 73 -12.20 3.18 7.83
CA HIS A 73 -12.12 2.19 8.89
C HIS A 73 -10.73 2.05 9.52
N HIS A 74 -9.76 2.88 9.10
CA HIS A 74 -8.34 2.75 9.46
C HIS A 74 -7.85 1.30 9.36
N CYS A 75 -8.15 0.63 8.25
CA CYS A 75 -7.86 -0.79 8.07
C CYS A 75 -6.96 -1.02 6.85
N ILE A 76 -5.99 -1.93 7.00
CA ILE A 76 -5.16 -2.47 5.92
C ILE A 76 -5.28 -3.99 5.95
N GLU A 77 -5.81 -4.58 4.89
CA GLU A 77 -5.89 -6.04 4.74
C GLU A 77 -4.95 -6.51 3.64
N SER A 78 -4.13 -7.52 3.93
CA SER A 78 -3.17 -8.12 3.01
C SER A 78 -3.52 -9.57 2.74
N PHE A 79 -3.54 -9.91 1.45
CA PHE A 79 -3.64 -11.25 0.92
C PHE A 79 -2.32 -11.64 0.21
N GLN A 80 -1.21 -11.00 0.59
CA GLN A 80 0.11 -11.26 0.03
C GLN A 80 0.67 -12.56 0.61
N ALA A 81 0.83 -13.59 -0.22
CA ALA A 81 1.39 -14.88 0.22
C ALA A 81 2.85 -14.78 0.71
N TYR A 82 3.66 -13.93 0.09
CA TYR A 82 5.13 -13.92 0.27
C TYR A 82 5.68 -12.62 0.84
N GLN A 83 4.83 -11.63 1.14
CA GLN A 83 5.26 -10.33 1.62
C GLN A 83 4.38 -9.88 2.79
N PRO A 84 4.70 -10.30 4.02
CA PRO A 84 3.92 -9.93 5.18
C PRO A 84 4.01 -8.42 5.41
N ILE A 85 2.89 -7.81 5.79
CA ILE A 85 2.85 -6.39 6.13
C ILE A 85 2.96 -6.19 7.65
N ARG A 86 3.48 -5.04 8.06
CA ARG A 86 3.78 -4.71 9.46
C ARG A 86 3.47 -3.24 9.73
N LEU A 87 3.07 -2.91 10.96
CA LEU A 87 2.82 -1.53 11.39
C LEU A 87 4.09 -0.66 11.41
N LYS A 88 5.28 -1.28 11.47
CA LYS A 88 6.55 -0.57 11.48
C LYS A 88 7.56 -1.25 10.57
N GLY A 89 8.44 -0.47 9.97
CA GLY A 89 9.45 -0.97 9.06
C GLY A 89 10.28 0.14 8.45
N PHE A 90 10.88 -0.17 7.31
CA PHE A 90 11.65 0.76 6.50
C PHE A 90 11.13 0.72 5.07
N ALA A 91 11.04 1.89 4.45
CA ALA A 91 10.63 2.04 3.07
C ALA A 91 11.81 2.52 2.23
N ARG A 92 12.04 1.84 1.12
CA ARG A 92 13.09 2.18 0.18
C ARG A 92 12.57 3.26 -0.76
N ARG A 93 13.44 4.22 -1.12
CA ARG A 93 13.11 5.23 -2.12
C ARG A 93 13.24 4.67 -3.54
N HIS A 94 12.34 5.08 -4.40
CA HIS A 94 12.27 4.72 -5.81
C HIS A 94 12.05 5.98 -6.67
N ASP A 95 12.60 6.00 -7.88
CA ASP A 95 12.37 7.07 -8.87
C ASP A 95 11.36 6.67 -9.96
N GLY A 96 10.65 5.57 -9.74
CA GLY A 96 9.75 4.97 -10.72
C GLY A 96 10.39 3.96 -11.68
N MET A 97 11.72 3.94 -11.78
CA MET A 97 12.45 3.02 -12.64
C MET A 97 13.39 2.12 -11.83
N ASN A 98 14.00 2.68 -10.79
CA ASN A 98 15.03 2.04 -9.99
C ASN A 98 14.80 2.28 -8.49
N SER A 99 15.37 1.39 -7.69
CA SER A 99 15.59 1.68 -6.26
C SER A 99 16.74 2.69 -6.15
N LEU A 100 16.56 3.72 -5.33
CA LEU A 100 17.59 4.72 -5.04
C LEU A 100 18.48 4.22 -3.90
N ILE A 101 19.31 3.22 -4.18
CA ILE A 101 20.14 2.48 -3.19
C ILE A 101 21.12 3.40 -2.45
N GLU A 102 21.53 4.50 -3.08
CA GLU A 102 22.40 5.53 -2.50
C GLU A 102 21.71 6.36 -1.41
N LEU A 103 20.38 6.30 -1.32
CA LEU A 103 19.61 6.99 -0.29
C LEU A 103 19.27 6.02 0.85
N ALA A 104 19.37 6.51 2.08
CA ALA A 104 18.97 5.75 3.25
C ALA A 104 17.48 5.38 3.19
N ASP A 105 17.17 4.13 3.60
CA ASP A 105 15.80 3.68 3.78
C ASP A 105 15.12 4.52 4.89
N LEU A 106 13.85 4.85 4.69
CA LEU A 106 13.08 5.71 5.57
C LEU A 106 12.29 4.87 6.58
N PRO A 107 12.50 5.04 7.90
CA PRO A 107 11.69 4.35 8.88
C PRO A 107 10.24 4.84 8.80
N PHE A 108 9.29 3.92 8.97
CA PHE A 108 7.89 4.25 9.16
C PHE A 108 7.31 3.53 10.37
N GLN A 109 6.32 4.18 10.99
CA GLN A 109 5.46 3.59 12.01
C GLN A 109 4.04 4.09 11.75
N ILE A 110 3.18 3.19 11.33
CA ILE A 110 1.74 3.40 11.20
C ILE A 110 1.17 3.55 12.62
N SER A 111 0.29 4.52 12.79
CA SER A 111 -0.40 4.81 14.05
C SER A 111 -1.14 3.57 14.57
N ASP A 112 -1.18 3.39 15.89
CA ASP A 112 -1.85 2.25 16.55
C ASP A 112 -3.39 2.29 16.37
N GLU A 113 -3.94 3.38 15.84
CA GLU A 113 -5.34 3.47 15.42
C GLU A 113 -5.65 2.65 14.16
N TRP A 114 -4.63 2.27 13.39
CA TRP A 114 -4.81 1.42 12.22
C TRP A 114 -4.78 -0.06 12.60
N HIS A 115 -5.66 -0.82 11.95
CA HIS A 115 -5.72 -2.27 12.04
C HIS A 115 -5.03 -2.88 10.81
N ILE A 116 -4.13 -3.83 11.04
CA ILE A 116 -3.51 -4.64 9.99
C ILE A 116 -4.00 -6.09 10.12
N ILE A 117 -4.57 -6.62 9.04
CA ILE A 117 -4.97 -8.02 8.92
C ILE A 117 -4.14 -8.65 7.79
N ASP A 118 -3.39 -9.71 8.09
CA ASP A 118 -2.52 -10.39 7.13
C ASP A 118 -2.98 -11.85 6.97
N HIS A 119 -3.83 -12.07 5.97
CA HIS A 119 -4.63 -13.30 5.82
C HIS A 119 -3.77 -14.54 5.53
N HIS A 120 -2.65 -14.40 4.81
CA HIS A 120 -1.80 -15.55 4.43
C HIS A 120 -0.69 -15.85 5.46
N PHE A 121 -0.29 -14.84 6.24
CA PHE A 121 0.72 -15.05 7.30
C PHE A 121 0.13 -15.64 8.58
N GLU A 122 -1.17 -15.52 8.81
CA GLU A 122 -1.83 -16.18 9.95
C GLU A 122 -1.99 -17.70 9.75
N GLU A 123 -2.18 -18.19 8.53
CA GLU A 123 -2.29 -19.62 8.24
C GLU A 123 -0.97 -20.39 8.40
N SER A 124 0.19 -19.72 8.29
CA SER A 124 1.51 -20.35 8.40
C SER A 124 2.06 -20.47 9.83
N ARG A 125 1.22 -20.16 10.85
CA ARG A 125 1.53 -20.33 12.28
C ARG A 125 0.99 -21.62 12.91
N HIS A 126 0.43 -22.54 12.12
CA HIS A 126 -0.08 -23.84 12.59
C HIS A 126 0.80 -25.02 12.18
#